data_AF-A0A1G3AKK6-F1
#
_entry.id   AF-A0A1G3AKK6-F1
#
_cell.length_a   1.000
_cell.length_b   1.000
_cell.length_c   1.000
_cell.angle_alpha   90.00
_cell.angle_beta   90.00
_cell.angle_gamma   90.00
#
_symmetry.space_group_name_H-M   'P 1'
#
loop_
_entity.id
_entity.type
_entity.pdbx_description
1 polymer ?
#
loop_
_entity_poly.entity_id
_entity_poly.type
_entity_poly.pdbx_seq_one_letter_code
_entity_poly.pdbx_strand_id
1 'polypeptide(L)'
;MLIVHKDVGGEGQNSLVISGPCRLRSVIFAGAPSFSIGPDSQMEKCCFGAWSNNGHVKTPTTIRNSIAVMHFGIDGSAKAVLENVLIPTTNLFEAPFELRFCTVSGQTLFPEGESSALDSILGSVQARREGNRIDYCNVVSGKFVDLARPGKGCFSADPQFVDPKNLDYRLLPTSPCIGKASDGGDLGCRYTPEMIEMCRKALELRAQGIIKF
;
A
#
# COMPACT_ATOMS: atom_id res chain seq x y z
N MET A 1 0.81 -15.66 14.30
CA MET A 1 2.24 -16.06 14.32
C MET A 1 3.04 -14.87 13.83
N LEU A 2 3.75 -14.18 14.74
CA LEU A 2 4.58 -13.03 14.38
C LEU A 2 5.92 -13.57 13.83
N ILE A 3 6.09 -13.59 12.51
CA ILE A 3 7.40 -13.85 11.90
C ILE A 3 8.12 -12.51 11.81
N VAL A 4 9.04 -12.22 12.72
CA VAL A 4 9.98 -11.10 12.58
C VAL A 4 11.21 -11.63 11.86
N HIS A 5 11.32 -11.40 10.56
CA HIS A 5 12.54 -11.72 9.83
C HIS A 5 13.51 -10.55 9.97
N LYS A 6 14.47 -10.68 10.89
CA LYS A 6 15.60 -9.74 11.02
C LYS A 6 16.69 -10.15 10.04
N ASP A 7 17.25 -9.15 9.37
CA ASP A 7 18.53 -9.17 8.66
C ASP A 7 19.54 -10.15 9.30
N VAL A 8 19.87 -11.24 8.60
CA VAL A 8 20.98 -12.13 8.95
C VAL A 8 22.17 -11.59 8.16
N GLY A 9 23.01 -10.78 8.80
CA GLY A 9 24.21 -10.23 8.19
C GLY A 9 25.09 -11.35 7.61
N GLY A 10 25.11 -11.43 6.28
CA GLY A 10 25.98 -12.28 5.49
C GLY A 10 25.78 -11.96 4.01
N GLU A 11 26.86 -11.64 3.31
CA GLU A 11 26.82 -11.38 1.87
C GLU A 11 26.28 -12.62 1.12
N GLY A 12 25.09 -12.51 0.51
CA GLY A 12 24.70 -13.40 -0.59
C GLY A 12 23.24 -13.87 -0.67
N GLN A 13 22.43 -13.89 0.41
CA GLN A 13 21.06 -14.47 0.36
C GLN A 13 20.03 -13.75 1.25
N ASN A 14 20.02 -12.41 1.26
CA ASN A 14 19.22 -11.60 2.18
C ASN A 14 17.83 -11.25 1.61
N SER A 15 17.07 -12.26 1.20
CA SER A 15 15.76 -12.08 0.57
C SER A 15 14.72 -13.02 1.17
N LEU A 16 13.60 -12.49 1.66
CA LEU A 16 12.43 -13.33 1.93
C LEU A 16 11.80 -13.73 0.60
N VAL A 17 11.94 -14.99 0.19
CA VAL A 17 11.34 -15.49 -1.06
C VAL A 17 10.34 -16.58 -0.75
N ILE A 18 9.09 -16.35 -1.10
CA ILE A 18 8.04 -17.35 -1.12
C ILE A 18 7.64 -17.52 -2.58
N SER A 19 8.11 -18.57 -3.26
CA SER A 19 7.94 -18.73 -4.71
C SER A 19 6.53 -19.16 -5.14
N GLY A 20 5.81 -19.86 -4.26
CA GLY A 20 4.47 -20.37 -4.53
C GLY A 20 3.36 -19.59 -3.82
N PRO A 21 2.09 -20.01 -4.01
CA PRO A 21 0.96 -19.44 -3.31
C PRO A 21 1.12 -19.54 -1.80
N CYS A 22 0.84 -18.46 -1.09
CA CYS A 22 0.89 -18.46 0.36
C CYS A 22 -0.24 -17.64 0.99
N ARG A 23 -0.52 -17.92 2.26
CA ARG A 23 -1.43 -17.11 3.06
C ARG A 23 -0.68 -16.56 4.26
N LEU A 24 -0.42 -15.26 4.24
CA LEU A 24 0.21 -14.52 5.33
C LEU A 24 -0.87 -13.79 6.13
N ARG A 25 -0.88 -14.02 7.44
CA ARG A 25 -1.80 -13.34 8.35
C ARG A 25 -1.08 -12.89 9.62
N SER A 26 -1.25 -11.62 9.99
CA SER A 26 -0.67 -11.07 11.22
C SER A 26 0.87 -11.17 11.26
N VAL A 27 1.51 -10.85 10.14
CA VAL A 27 2.96 -10.95 9.95
C VAL A 27 3.59 -9.56 9.86
N ILE A 28 4.73 -9.35 10.53
CA ILE A 28 5.54 -8.14 10.41
C ILE A 28 6.91 -8.50 9.85
N PHE A 29 7.17 -8.20 8.59
CA PHE A 29 8.49 -8.38 7.98
C PHE A 29 8.96 -7.08 7.34
N ALA A 30 9.83 -6.36 8.04
CA ALA A 30 10.39 -5.10 7.57
C ALA A 30 11.90 -5.11 7.78
N GLY A 31 12.65 -4.76 6.72
CA GLY A 31 14.11 -4.69 6.78
C GLY A 31 14.89 -5.80 6.13
N ALA A 32 14.25 -6.61 5.29
CA ALA A 32 14.98 -7.38 4.29
C ALA A 32 15.45 -6.43 3.16
N PRO A 33 16.66 -6.61 2.63
CA PRO A 33 17.09 -5.93 1.40
C PRO A 33 16.08 -6.11 0.26
N SER A 34 15.48 -7.29 0.14
CA SER A 34 14.44 -7.59 -0.84
C SER A 34 13.45 -8.60 -0.28
N PHE A 35 12.25 -8.65 -0.87
CA PHE A 35 11.33 -9.76 -0.67
C PHE A 35 10.60 -10.06 -1.97
N SER A 36 10.18 -11.31 -2.14
CA SER A 36 9.36 -11.76 -3.25
C SER A 36 8.29 -12.70 -2.74
N ILE A 37 7.04 -12.34 -2.93
CA ILE A 37 5.89 -13.20 -2.63
C ILE A 37 5.29 -13.67 -3.95
N GLY A 38 5.12 -14.97 -4.10
CA GLY A 38 4.67 -15.64 -5.31
C GLY A 38 3.20 -15.33 -5.64
N PRO A 39 2.77 -15.71 -6.86
CA PRO A 39 1.40 -15.52 -7.31
C PRO A 39 0.41 -16.30 -6.45
N ASP A 40 -0.87 -15.97 -6.59
CA ASP A 40 -2.00 -16.54 -5.84
C ASP A 40 -1.89 -16.38 -4.32
N SER A 41 -1.09 -15.41 -3.87
CA SER A 41 -0.89 -15.15 -2.45
C SER A 41 -1.98 -14.26 -1.85
N GLN A 42 -2.26 -14.49 -0.57
CA GLN A 42 -3.19 -13.72 0.24
C GLN A 42 -2.49 -13.16 1.46
N MET A 43 -2.50 -11.84 1.61
CA MET A 43 -1.89 -11.15 2.73
C MET A 43 -2.97 -10.38 3.48
N GLU A 44 -3.05 -10.58 4.79
CA GLU A 44 -4.08 -9.95 5.60
C GLU A 44 -3.52 -9.55 6.96
N LYS A 45 -3.75 -8.30 7.38
CA LYS A 45 -3.19 -7.81 8.64
C LYS A 45 -1.68 -8.02 8.65
N CYS A 46 -0.99 -7.52 7.63
CA CYS A 46 0.47 -7.61 7.54
C CYS A 46 1.10 -6.22 7.60
N CYS A 47 2.30 -6.12 8.15
CA CYS A 47 3.16 -4.94 8.06
C CYS A 47 4.46 -5.34 7.36
N PHE A 48 4.73 -4.82 6.17
CA PHE A 48 5.83 -5.30 5.35
C PHE A 48 6.54 -4.21 4.56
N GLY A 49 7.79 -4.46 4.17
CA GLY A 49 8.54 -3.56 3.32
C GLY A 49 10.01 -3.95 3.15
N ALA A 50 10.57 -3.61 1.98
CA ALA A 50 12.00 -3.76 1.69
C ALA A 50 12.72 -2.41 1.79
N TRP A 51 14.00 -2.43 2.19
CA TRP A 51 14.83 -1.21 2.24
C TRP A 51 15.36 -0.79 0.88
N SER A 52 15.45 -1.73 -0.07
CA SER A 52 15.75 -1.43 -1.46
C SER A 52 14.49 -1.52 -2.32
N ASN A 53 14.56 -1.07 -3.57
CA ASN A 53 13.48 -1.14 -4.56
C ASN A 53 13.11 -2.57 -5.01
N ASN A 54 13.48 -3.61 -4.25
CA ASN A 54 13.37 -5.02 -4.63
C ASN A 54 12.32 -5.78 -3.80
N GLY A 55 11.31 -5.10 -3.26
CA GLY A 55 10.19 -5.75 -2.57
C GLY A 55 9.03 -5.94 -3.54
N HIS A 56 8.72 -7.16 -3.96
CA HIS A 56 7.67 -7.43 -4.96
C HIS A 56 6.67 -8.49 -4.50
N VAL A 57 5.41 -8.29 -4.87
CA VAL A 57 4.37 -9.32 -4.79
C VAL A 57 3.91 -9.64 -6.20
N LYS A 58 3.97 -10.91 -6.58
CA LYS A 58 3.58 -11.37 -7.91
C LYS A 58 2.07 -11.51 -8.00
N THR A 59 1.50 -11.11 -9.12
CA THR A 59 0.07 -11.26 -9.42
C THR A 59 -0.27 -12.65 -9.93
N PRO A 60 -1.51 -13.13 -9.73
CA PRO A 60 -2.59 -12.47 -8.98
C PRO A 60 -2.29 -12.48 -7.48
N THR A 61 -2.77 -11.48 -6.76
CA THR A 61 -2.57 -11.41 -5.29
C THR A 61 -3.71 -10.63 -4.64
N THR A 62 -3.95 -10.89 -3.36
CA THR A 62 -4.90 -10.09 -2.57
C THR A 62 -4.24 -9.63 -1.28
N ILE A 63 -4.29 -8.33 -1.01
CA ILE A 63 -3.73 -7.72 0.20
C ILE A 63 -4.84 -6.94 0.91
N ARG A 64 -5.09 -7.24 2.18
CA ARG A 64 -6.15 -6.61 2.97
C ARG A 64 -5.68 -6.11 4.33
N ASN A 65 -6.22 -4.98 4.80
CA ASN A 65 -6.02 -4.47 6.16
C ASN A 65 -4.54 -4.44 6.55
N SER A 66 -3.68 -3.98 5.65
CA SER A 66 -2.22 -4.16 5.75
C SER A 66 -1.48 -2.85 5.54
N ILE A 67 -0.19 -2.85 5.87
CA ILE A 67 0.69 -1.69 5.81
C ILE A 67 1.96 -2.07 5.06
N ALA A 68 2.21 -1.43 3.93
CA ALA A 68 3.45 -1.55 3.17
C ALA A 68 4.38 -0.41 3.57
N VAL A 69 5.10 -0.51 4.69
CA VAL A 69 5.86 0.60 5.32
C VAL A 69 7.04 1.13 4.51
N MET A 70 7.51 0.39 3.49
CA MET A 70 8.65 0.77 2.65
C MET A 70 8.41 0.38 1.19
N HIS A 71 9.47 0.19 0.40
CA HIS A 71 9.34 -0.17 -1.01
C HIS A 71 8.51 -1.44 -1.18
N PHE A 72 7.51 -1.33 -2.06
CA PHE A 72 6.57 -2.38 -2.40
C PHE A 72 6.18 -2.23 -3.87
N GLY A 73 6.40 -3.27 -4.64
CA GLY A 73 5.99 -3.40 -6.03
C GLY A 73 4.96 -4.49 -6.20
N ILE A 74 4.16 -4.34 -7.25
CA ILE A 74 3.29 -5.40 -7.73
C ILE A 74 3.68 -5.68 -9.18
N ASP A 75 4.07 -6.93 -9.45
CA ASP A 75 4.52 -7.34 -10.78
C ASP A 75 3.74 -8.54 -11.30
N GLY A 76 3.72 -8.67 -12.62
CA GLY A 76 3.05 -9.76 -13.33
C GLY A 76 1.99 -9.23 -14.29
N SER A 77 1.28 -10.14 -14.93
CA SER A 77 0.28 -9.82 -15.96
C SER A 77 -1.17 -9.93 -15.47
N ALA A 78 -1.38 -10.54 -14.31
CA ALA A 78 -2.70 -10.71 -13.72
C ALA A 78 -3.05 -9.54 -12.79
N LYS A 79 -4.31 -9.47 -12.35
CA LYS A 79 -4.78 -8.39 -11.48
C LYS A 79 -4.43 -8.63 -10.00
N ALA A 80 -3.92 -7.61 -9.32
CA ALA A 80 -3.85 -7.56 -7.85
C ALA A 80 -5.06 -6.85 -7.24
N VAL A 81 -5.47 -7.27 -6.04
CA VAL A 81 -6.54 -6.59 -5.28
C VAL A 81 -5.96 -6.09 -3.96
N LEU A 82 -6.08 -4.80 -3.71
CA LEU A 82 -5.63 -4.15 -2.49
C LEU A 82 -6.82 -3.44 -1.86
N GLU A 83 -7.13 -3.83 -0.64
CA GLU A 83 -8.28 -3.31 0.08
C GLU A 83 -7.86 -2.88 1.49
N ASN A 84 -8.12 -1.64 1.84
CA ASN A 84 -7.73 -1.09 3.14
C ASN A 84 -6.23 -1.24 3.41
N VAL A 85 -5.40 -0.80 2.46
CA VAL A 85 -3.94 -0.89 2.56
C VAL A 85 -3.33 0.51 2.69
N LEU A 86 -2.45 0.67 3.67
CA LEU A 86 -1.62 1.86 3.80
C LEU A 86 -0.29 1.66 3.08
N ILE A 87 0.05 2.64 2.25
CA ILE A 87 1.25 2.71 1.44
C ILE A 87 1.83 4.13 1.61
N PRO A 88 2.72 4.36 2.60
CA PRO A 88 3.26 5.68 2.92
C PRO A 88 4.40 6.12 1.97
N THR A 89 4.80 5.26 1.02
CA THR A 89 5.93 5.48 0.10
C THR A 89 5.49 5.49 -1.36
N THR A 90 6.42 5.84 -2.26
CA THR A 90 6.25 5.68 -3.71
C THR A 90 6.45 4.24 -4.09
N ASN A 91 5.51 3.71 -4.90
CA ASN A 91 5.51 2.30 -5.26
C ASN A 91 5.28 2.08 -6.76
N LEU A 92 5.87 1.00 -7.26
CA LEU A 92 5.84 0.60 -8.65
C LEU A 92 4.74 -0.46 -8.82
N PHE A 93 3.59 -0.04 -9.31
CA PHE A 93 2.56 -0.95 -9.77
C PHE A 93 2.78 -1.23 -11.26
N GLU A 94 3.49 -2.30 -11.56
CA GLU A 94 3.75 -2.72 -12.94
C GLU A 94 2.66 -3.65 -13.48
N ALA A 95 1.94 -4.33 -12.58
CA ALA A 95 0.82 -5.19 -12.91
C ALA A 95 -0.54 -4.51 -12.70
N PRO A 96 -1.60 -4.92 -13.42
CA PRO A 96 -2.95 -4.41 -13.22
C PRO A 96 -3.42 -4.55 -11.77
N PHE A 97 -4.19 -3.60 -11.27
CA PHE A 97 -4.65 -3.62 -9.87
C PHE A 97 -6.04 -3.05 -9.66
N GLU A 98 -6.62 -3.37 -8.51
CA GLU A 98 -7.78 -2.70 -7.94
C GLU A 98 -7.43 -2.22 -6.53
N LEU A 99 -7.45 -0.90 -6.31
CA LEU A 99 -7.32 -0.29 -4.99
C LEU A 99 -8.69 0.11 -4.46
N ARG A 100 -9.00 -0.26 -3.21
CA ARG A 100 -10.20 0.19 -2.49
C ARG A 100 -9.84 0.59 -1.07
N PHE A 101 -10.29 1.78 -0.64
CA PHE A 101 -9.98 2.29 0.70
C PHE A 101 -8.47 2.30 0.99
N CYS A 102 -7.64 2.60 0.00
CA CYS A 102 -6.18 2.62 0.18
C CYS A 102 -5.66 4.05 0.36
N THR A 103 -4.61 4.21 1.14
CA THR A 103 -3.84 5.46 1.19
C THR A 103 -2.47 5.22 0.57
N VAL A 104 -2.20 5.84 -0.57
CA VAL A 104 -0.91 5.79 -1.28
C VAL A 104 -0.32 7.19 -1.31
N SER A 105 0.69 7.45 -0.48
CA SER A 105 1.24 8.81 -0.30
C SER A 105 2.12 9.25 -1.48
N GLY A 106 2.74 8.29 -2.18
CA GLY A 106 3.55 8.56 -3.36
C GLY A 106 2.75 8.65 -4.66
N GLN A 107 3.47 8.60 -5.78
CA GLN A 107 2.87 8.45 -7.10
C GLN A 107 2.26 7.04 -7.25
N THR A 108 1.04 6.99 -7.78
CA THR A 108 0.39 5.74 -8.21
C THR A 108 0.45 5.67 -9.73
N LEU A 109 1.24 4.73 -10.25
CA LEU A 109 1.34 4.46 -11.68
C LEU A 109 0.30 3.41 -12.09
N PHE A 110 -0.62 3.77 -12.96
CA PHE A 110 -1.55 2.84 -13.59
C PHE A 110 -0.88 2.23 -14.83
N PRO A 111 -0.71 0.90 -14.89
CA PRO A 111 -0.03 0.22 -16.00
C PRO A 111 -0.92 0.13 -17.25
N GLU A 112 -0.43 -0.61 -18.25
CA GLU A 112 -1.10 -0.85 -19.54
C GLU A 112 -2.33 -1.78 -19.47
N GLY A 113 -2.53 -2.48 -18.36
CA GLY A 113 -3.73 -3.29 -18.13
C GLY A 113 -4.76 -2.58 -17.26
N GLU A 114 -6.02 -3.02 -17.37
CA GLU A 114 -7.17 -2.39 -16.70
C GLU A 114 -6.98 -2.33 -15.19
N SER A 115 -6.84 -1.11 -14.68
CA SER A 115 -6.64 -0.85 -13.27
C SER A 115 -7.65 0.15 -12.73
N SER A 116 -7.95 0.05 -11.45
CA SER A 116 -8.89 0.92 -10.77
C SER A 116 -8.39 1.38 -9.41
N ALA A 117 -8.74 2.61 -9.04
CA ALA A 117 -8.66 3.09 -7.68
C ALA A 117 -10.02 3.68 -7.29
N LEU A 118 -10.52 3.25 -6.14
CA LEU A 118 -11.84 3.55 -5.62
C LEU A 118 -11.70 3.97 -4.16
N ASP A 119 -12.41 5.02 -3.76
CA ASP A 119 -12.55 5.38 -2.34
C ASP A 119 -11.19 5.59 -1.63
N SER A 120 -10.18 6.06 -2.37
CA SER A 120 -8.77 6.03 -1.96
C SER A 120 -8.14 7.42 -1.89
N ILE A 121 -7.07 7.56 -1.11
CA ILE A 121 -6.23 8.77 -1.08
C ILE A 121 -4.94 8.44 -1.85
N LEU A 122 -4.64 9.19 -2.90
CA LEU A 122 -3.49 8.99 -3.77
C LEU A 122 -2.63 10.26 -3.81
N GLY A 123 -1.32 10.16 -3.73
CA GLY A 123 -0.41 11.31 -3.75
C GLY A 123 -0.46 12.03 -5.10
N SER A 124 -0.18 11.29 -6.17
CA SER A 124 -0.37 11.70 -7.56
C SER A 124 -0.72 10.49 -8.42
N VAL A 125 -1.27 10.72 -9.61
CA VAL A 125 -1.66 9.63 -10.51
C VAL A 125 -1.04 9.81 -11.88
N GLN A 126 -0.45 8.74 -12.41
CA GLN A 126 0.02 8.64 -13.80
C GLN A 126 -0.62 7.41 -14.42
N ALA A 127 -0.99 7.45 -15.70
CA ALA A 127 -1.54 6.29 -16.38
C ALA A 127 -0.95 6.10 -17.77
N ARG A 128 -0.59 4.86 -18.10
CA ARG A 128 -0.05 4.47 -19.41
C ARG A 128 -1.14 4.17 -20.46
N ARG A 129 -2.38 3.97 -20.02
CA ARG A 129 -3.56 3.74 -20.87
C ARG A 129 -4.73 4.62 -20.50
N GLU A 130 -5.64 4.80 -21.46
CA GLU A 130 -6.97 5.33 -21.21
C GLU A 130 -7.90 4.28 -20.56
N GLY A 131 -9.04 4.75 -20.04
CA GLY A 131 -10.09 3.89 -19.49
C GLY A 131 -9.80 3.31 -18.10
N ASN A 132 -8.68 3.66 -17.47
CA ASN A 132 -8.47 3.39 -16.05
C ASN A 132 -9.52 4.10 -15.20
N ARG A 133 -10.04 3.41 -14.19
CA ARG A 133 -11.14 3.93 -13.36
C ARG A 133 -10.60 4.53 -12.08
N ILE A 134 -10.75 5.84 -11.90
CA ILE A 134 -10.31 6.56 -10.70
C ILE A 134 -11.52 7.30 -10.15
N ASP A 135 -12.30 6.66 -9.28
CA ASP A 135 -13.56 7.23 -8.77
C ASP A 135 -13.50 7.41 -7.25
N TYR A 136 -14.13 8.48 -6.75
CA TYR A 136 -14.21 8.82 -5.34
C TYR A 136 -12.83 8.81 -4.68
N CYS A 137 -11.82 9.37 -5.36
CA CYS A 137 -10.47 9.46 -4.81
C CYS A 137 -10.09 10.91 -4.50
N ASN A 138 -9.37 11.11 -3.41
CA ASN A 138 -8.63 12.35 -3.19
C ASN A 138 -7.23 12.20 -3.82
N VAL A 139 -6.92 12.99 -4.85
CA VAL A 139 -5.57 13.07 -5.41
C VAL A 139 -4.87 14.29 -4.81
N VAL A 140 -4.02 14.05 -3.81
CA VAL A 140 -3.48 15.10 -2.90
C VAL A 140 -2.77 16.21 -3.68
N SER A 141 -1.95 15.86 -4.65
CA SER A 141 -1.24 16.85 -5.49
C SER A 141 -2.12 17.51 -6.55
N GLY A 142 -3.32 16.99 -6.81
CA GLY A 142 -4.18 17.36 -7.94
C GLY A 142 -3.61 16.97 -9.30
N LYS A 143 -2.46 16.28 -9.35
CA LYS A 143 -1.77 15.95 -10.59
C LYS A 143 -2.24 14.61 -11.15
N PHE A 144 -2.79 14.70 -12.37
CA PHE A 144 -3.04 13.59 -13.26
C PHE A 144 -2.08 13.70 -14.46
N VAL A 145 -1.24 12.70 -14.64
CA VAL A 145 -0.15 12.69 -15.63
C VAL A 145 -0.48 11.72 -16.77
N ASP A 146 -0.04 12.07 -17.97
CA ASP A 146 -0.25 11.31 -19.22
C ASP A 146 -1.74 11.08 -19.52
N LEU A 147 -2.19 9.83 -19.52
CA LEU A 147 -3.56 9.43 -19.84
C LEU A 147 -4.44 9.33 -18.59
N ALA A 148 -3.92 9.67 -17.41
CA ALA A 148 -4.70 9.65 -16.17
C ALA A 148 -5.78 10.74 -16.21
N ARG A 149 -7.00 10.40 -15.82
CA ARG A 149 -8.13 11.34 -15.73
C ARG A 149 -8.91 11.09 -14.44
N PRO A 150 -9.36 12.14 -13.74
CA PRO A 150 -10.28 11.97 -12.62
C PRO A 150 -11.60 11.40 -13.12
N GLY A 151 -12.15 10.44 -12.39
CA GLY A 151 -13.50 9.94 -12.55
C GLY A 151 -14.46 10.62 -11.58
N LYS A 152 -15.60 9.97 -11.35
CA LYS A 152 -16.71 10.52 -10.56
C LYS A 152 -16.27 10.74 -9.11
N GLY A 153 -16.59 11.89 -8.53
CA GLY A 153 -16.36 12.15 -7.11
C GLY A 153 -14.90 12.36 -6.71
N CYS A 154 -13.99 12.45 -7.69
CA CYS A 154 -12.60 12.81 -7.40
C CYS A 154 -12.45 14.29 -7.07
N PHE A 155 -11.53 14.58 -6.16
CA PHE A 155 -11.13 15.94 -5.80
C PHE A 155 -9.66 15.97 -5.37
N SER A 156 -9.16 17.17 -5.06
CA SER A 156 -7.81 17.38 -4.55
C SER A 156 -7.86 18.27 -3.32
N ALA A 157 -7.39 17.76 -2.20
CA ALA A 157 -7.23 18.49 -0.96
C ALA A 157 -6.19 17.83 -0.05
N ASP A 158 -5.67 18.57 0.93
CA ASP A 158 -4.85 18.00 1.99
C ASP A 158 -5.70 17.01 2.82
N PRO A 159 -5.31 15.72 2.92
CA PRO A 159 -6.01 14.75 3.76
C PRO A 159 -6.02 15.09 5.25
N GLN A 160 -5.14 15.96 5.74
CA GLN A 160 -5.02 16.30 7.16
C GLN A 160 -4.82 15.05 8.04
N PHE A 161 -3.73 14.32 7.79
CA PHE A 161 -3.35 13.16 8.60
C PHE A 161 -2.83 13.58 10.00
N VAL A 162 -3.06 12.75 11.01
CA VAL A 162 -2.65 13.01 12.40
C VAL A 162 -1.13 13.08 12.57
N ASP A 163 -0.40 12.03 12.17
CA ASP A 163 1.06 11.98 12.26
C ASP A 163 1.66 10.95 11.27
N PRO A 164 1.80 11.32 9.99
CA PRO A 164 2.36 10.45 8.94
C PRO A 164 3.76 9.90 9.26
N LYS A 165 4.58 10.63 10.03
CA LYS A 165 5.96 10.23 10.36
C LYS A 165 6.01 9.01 11.28
N ASN A 166 4.94 8.79 12.05
CA ASN A 166 4.79 7.65 12.95
C ASN A 166 3.74 6.65 12.46
N LEU A 167 3.50 6.59 11.14
CA LEU A 167 2.49 5.70 10.53
C LEU A 167 1.09 5.94 11.12
N ASP A 168 0.74 7.18 11.45
CA ASP A 168 -0.60 7.56 11.87
C ASP A 168 -1.27 8.38 10.77
N TYR A 169 -1.84 7.65 9.81
CA TYR A 169 -2.57 8.19 8.66
C TYR A 169 -4.08 8.30 8.93
N ARG A 170 -4.49 8.28 10.20
CA ARG A 170 -5.88 8.61 10.54
C ARG A 170 -6.15 10.06 10.16
N LEU A 171 -7.38 10.32 9.74
CA LEU A 171 -7.82 11.66 9.37
C LEU A 171 -8.13 12.50 10.62
N LEU A 172 -7.72 13.76 10.61
CA LEU A 172 -8.20 14.74 11.59
C LEU A 172 -9.70 15.00 11.39
N PRO A 173 -10.46 15.37 12.44
CA PRO A 173 -11.90 15.63 12.33
C PRO A 173 -12.30 16.71 11.30
N THR A 174 -11.38 17.60 10.95
CA THR A 174 -11.57 18.65 9.95
C THR A 174 -11.24 18.22 8.52
N SER A 175 -10.81 16.97 8.34
CA SER A 175 -10.31 16.48 7.06
C SER A 175 -11.37 16.56 5.97
N PRO A 176 -11.02 17.06 4.77
CA PRO A 176 -11.92 17.05 3.62
C PRO A 176 -12.19 15.62 3.11
N CYS A 177 -11.46 14.62 3.57
CA CYS A 177 -11.63 13.21 3.20
C CYS A 177 -12.69 12.47 4.02
N ILE A 178 -13.20 13.08 5.10
CA ILE A 178 -14.24 12.47 5.95
C ILE A 178 -15.57 12.41 5.20
N GLY A 179 -16.20 11.24 5.23
CA GLY A 179 -17.52 11.00 4.63
C GLY A 179 -17.59 11.15 3.10
N LYS A 180 -16.45 11.13 2.39
CA LYS A 180 -16.38 11.34 0.94
C LYS A 180 -16.27 10.06 0.11
N ALA A 181 -16.11 8.90 0.75
CA ALA A 181 -16.17 7.64 0.06
C ALA A 181 -17.58 7.39 -0.50
N SER A 182 -17.67 6.54 -1.50
CA SER A 182 -18.94 6.17 -2.15
C SER A 182 -19.93 5.48 -1.21
N ASP A 183 -19.47 4.92 -0.09
CA ASP A 183 -20.29 4.34 0.98
C ASP A 183 -20.67 5.36 2.07
N GLY A 184 -20.31 6.64 1.89
CA GLY A 184 -20.52 7.71 2.87
C GLY A 184 -19.53 7.69 4.03
N GLY A 185 -18.55 6.77 4.04
CA GLY A 185 -17.46 6.73 5.00
C GLY A 185 -16.25 7.56 4.58
N ASP A 186 -15.15 7.40 5.30
CA ASP A 186 -13.92 8.14 5.07
C ASP A 186 -13.13 7.57 3.88
N LEU A 187 -12.46 8.44 3.14
CA LEU A 187 -11.53 8.03 2.08
C LEU A 187 -10.23 7.47 2.63
N GLY A 188 -9.64 6.58 1.83
CA GLY A 188 -8.32 6.01 2.12
C GLY A 188 -8.35 4.91 3.17
N CYS A 189 -7.18 4.60 3.72
CA CYS A 189 -6.99 3.52 4.67
C CYS A 189 -7.72 3.80 6.00
N ARG A 190 -8.60 2.87 6.37
CA ARG A 190 -9.41 2.85 7.59
C ARG A 190 -8.77 1.90 8.60
N TYR A 191 -8.09 2.46 9.60
CA TYR A 191 -7.40 1.68 10.62
C TYR A 191 -8.36 0.75 11.38
N THR A 192 -8.12 -0.55 11.28
CA THR A 192 -8.76 -1.52 12.18
C THR A 192 -8.01 -1.59 13.52
N PRO A 193 -8.63 -2.09 14.60
CA PRO A 193 -7.92 -2.32 15.86
C PRO A 193 -6.63 -3.13 15.70
N GLU A 194 -6.63 -4.14 14.82
CA GLU A 194 -5.45 -4.95 14.53
C GLU A 194 -4.40 -4.18 13.75
N MET A 195 -4.78 -3.29 12.82
CA MET A 195 -3.81 -2.42 12.14
C MET A 195 -3.12 -1.48 13.12
N ILE A 196 -3.87 -0.93 14.09
CA ILE A 196 -3.30 -0.09 15.15
C ILE A 196 -2.32 -0.89 16.01
N GLU A 197 -2.67 -2.13 16.38
CA GLU A 197 -1.78 -3.02 17.12
C GLU A 197 -0.51 -3.35 16.35
N MET A 198 -0.63 -3.61 15.04
CA MET A 198 0.51 -3.83 14.15
C MET A 198 1.42 -2.60 14.05
N CYS A 199 0.87 -1.40 13.86
CA CYS A 199 1.64 -0.15 13.87
C CYS A 199 2.42 -0.02 15.18
N ARG A 200 1.74 -0.22 16.31
CA ARG A 200 2.38 -0.15 17.64
C ARG A 200 3.54 -1.13 17.74
N LYS A 201 3.34 -2.38 17.32
CA LYS A 201 4.38 -3.41 17.37
C LYS A 201 5.54 -3.10 16.41
N ALA A 202 5.26 -2.62 15.20
CA ALA A 202 6.28 -2.21 14.25
C ALA A 202 7.11 -1.03 14.80
N LEU A 203 6.47 -0.02 15.38
CA LEU A 203 7.16 1.12 16.00
C LEU A 203 8.00 0.70 17.22
N GLU A 204 7.52 -0.24 18.03
CA GLU A 204 8.29 -0.84 19.14
C GLU A 204 9.54 -1.56 18.63
N LEU A 205 9.40 -2.42 17.61
CA LEU A 205 10.52 -3.13 16.98
C LEU A 205 11.52 -2.15 16.35
N ARG A 206 11.04 -1.03 15.78
CA ARG A 206 11.88 0.05 15.26
C ARG A 206 12.67 0.73 16.37
N ALA A 207 12.02 1.07 17.48
CA ALA A 207 12.69 1.71 18.63
C ALA A 207 13.77 0.80 19.26
N GLN A 208 13.58 -0.52 19.19
CA GLN A 208 14.57 -1.52 19.62
C GLN A 208 15.70 -1.75 18.58
N GLY A 209 15.65 -1.10 17.42
CA GLY A 209 16.61 -1.29 16.33
C GLY A 209 16.54 -2.67 15.66
N ILE A 210 15.43 -3.40 15.83
CA ILE A 210 15.22 -4.73 15.22
C ILE A 210 14.83 -4.58 13.75
N ILE A 211 13.96 -3.61 13.45
CA ILE A 211 13.58 -3.22 12.09
C ILE A 211 13.88 -1.73 11.87
N LYS A 212 13.93 -1.29 10.62
CA LYS A 212 14.07 0.12 10.25
C LYS A 212 13.07 0.43 9.14
N PHE A 213 12.61 1.66 9.11
CA PHE A 213 11.84 2.29 8.05
C PHE A 213 11.73 3.79 8.36
#